data_AF-A0A7X8MSB3-F1
#
_entry.id   AF-A0A7X8MSB3-F1
#
_cell.length_a   1.000
_cell.length_b   1.000
_cell.length_c   1.000
_cell.angle_alpha   90.00
_cell.angle_beta   90.00
_cell.angle_gamma   90.00
#
_symmetry.space_group_name_H-M   'P 1'
#
loop_
_entity.id
_entity.type
_entity.pdbx_description
1 polymer ?
#
loop_
_entity_poly.entity_id
_entity_poly.type
_entity_poly.pdbx_seq_one_letter_code
_entity_poly.pdbx_strand_id
1 'polypeptide(L)'
;MKWNFQDVVNIGFFLDIGDISGTIDGMERQNVFRKVWERFDIDSKEQKQFFQNQRKDMEKLLSAAKDGMPIRIWKSDAPYSTCGFYFVCYILRNIDCNISVLSLPKYMPIYENEIVEYSHWGEVEVGEIYEFLPFEKQLT
;
A
#
# COMPACT_ATOMS: atom_id res chain seq x y z
N MET A 1 3.47 8.04 -19.41
CA MET A 1 4.21 8.05 -18.13
C MET A 1 4.99 6.75 -18.06
N LYS A 2 6.31 6.75 -17.88
CA LYS A 2 7.07 5.50 -17.64
C LYS A 2 7.13 5.27 -16.15
N TRP A 3 6.46 4.23 -15.65
CA TRP A 3 6.61 3.79 -14.28
C TRP A 3 7.94 3.07 -14.13
N ASN A 4 8.76 3.51 -13.19
CA ASN A 4 9.95 2.76 -12.80
C ASN A 4 9.58 1.90 -11.60
N PHE A 5 9.59 0.58 -11.75
CA PHE A 5 9.27 -0.35 -10.67
C PHE A 5 10.20 -0.18 -9.46
N GLN A 6 11.40 0.37 -9.66
CA GLN A 6 12.31 0.70 -8.56
C GLN A 6 11.84 1.87 -7.70
N ASP A 7 10.81 2.62 -8.09
CA ASP A 7 10.26 3.73 -7.31
C ASP A 7 8.96 3.35 -6.58
N VAL A 8 8.44 2.14 -6.85
CA VAL A 8 7.28 1.59 -6.14
C VAL A 8 7.73 0.96 -4.83
N VAL A 9 6.91 1.10 -3.79
CA VAL A 9 7.09 0.48 -2.47
C VAL A 9 5.78 -0.17 -2.04
N ASN A 10 5.86 -1.26 -1.29
CA ASN A 10 4.69 -1.94 -0.74
C ASN A 10 4.56 -1.65 0.76
N ILE A 11 3.37 -1.25 1.20
CA ILE A 11 3.02 -1.07 2.62
C ILE A 11 2.04 -2.19 3.01
N GLY A 12 2.58 -3.37 3.26
CA GLY A 12 1.84 -4.64 3.36
C GLY A 12 1.75 -5.20 4.77
N PHE A 13 1.44 -4.37 5.76
CA PHE A 13 1.50 -4.75 7.19
C PHE A 13 0.22 -5.40 7.76
N PHE A 14 -0.81 -5.63 6.94
CA PHE A 14 -2.13 -6.13 7.38
C PHE A 14 -2.64 -5.42 8.65
N LEU A 15 -2.63 -4.09 8.63
CA LEU A 15 -2.97 -3.25 9.79
C LEU A 15 -4.45 -3.27 10.14
N ASP A 16 -5.26 -3.97 9.35
CA ASP A 16 -6.67 -4.26 9.56
C ASP A 16 -6.92 -5.47 10.46
N ILE A 17 -5.88 -6.27 10.78
CA ILE A 17 -6.02 -7.47 11.60
C ILE A 17 -4.97 -7.58 12.72
N GLY A 18 -5.42 -8.13 13.85
CA GLY A 18 -4.57 -8.48 14.99
C GLY A 18 -3.94 -7.28 15.71
N ASP A 19 -2.87 -7.55 16.46
CA ASP A 19 -2.18 -6.56 17.29
C ASP A 19 -1.29 -5.63 16.45
N ILE A 20 -1.53 -4.32 16.58
CA ILE A 20 -0.80 -3.23 15.92
C ILE A 20 -0.17 -2.24 16.91
N SER A 21 -0.08 -2.61 18.19
CA SER A 21 0.41 -1.71 19.26
C SER A 21 1.93 -1.47 19.22
N GLY A 22 2.68 -2.39 18.63
CA GLY A 22 4.13 -2.33 18.48
C GLY A 22 4.61 -1.64 17.19
N THR A 23 5.89 -1.80 16.87
CA THR A 23 6.41 -1.37 15.56
C THR A 23 5.91 -2.28 14.44
N ILE A 24 5.90 -1.77 13.21
CA ILE A 24 5.49 -2.48 11.99
C ILE A 24 6.23 -3.80 11.72
N ASP A 25 7.37 -4.01 12.35
CA ASP A 25 8.16 -5.24 12.28
C ASP A 25 8.50 -5.80 13.67
N GLY A 26 7.85 -5.28 14.71
CA GLY A 26 8.01 -5.70 16.11
C GLY A 26 7.45 -7.10 16.37
N MET A 27 7.67 -7.61 17.57
CA MET A 27 7.26 -8.96 17.94
C MET A 27 5.73 -9.12 17.85
N GLU A 28 4.98 -8.10 18.26
CA GLU A 28 3.52 -8.02 18.18
C GLU A 28 3.06 -8.24 16.75
N ARG A 29 3.71 -7.56 15.80
CA ARG A 29 3.36 -7.69 14.39
C ARG A 29 3.76 -9.04 13.84
N GLN A 30 4.99 -9.49 14.11
CA GLN A 30 5.47 -10.81 13.71
C GLN A 30 4.58 -11.94 14.22
N ASN A 31 4.09 -11.85 15.46
CA ASN A 31 3.17 -12.84 16.05
C ASN A 31 1.87 -12.99 15.25
N VAL A 32 1.34 -11.90 14.69
CA VAL A 32 0.12 -11.95 13.86
C VAL A 32 0.41 -12.61 12.52
N PHE A 33 1.50 -12.21 11.86
CA PHE A 33 1.89 -12.83 10.59
C PHE A 33 2.19 -14.32 10.73
N ARG A 34 2.79 -14.77 11.85
CA ARG A 34 2.96 -16.20 12.12
C ARG A 34 1.63 -16.97 12.15
N LYS A 35 0.54 -16.34 12.61
CA LYS A 35 -0.81 -16.94 12.58
C LYS A 35 -1.41 -16.90 11.18
N VAL A 36 -1.26 -15.79 10.46
CA VAL A 36 -1.73 -15.65 9.07
C VAL A 36 -1.06 -16.70 8.17
N TRP A 37 0.23 -16.93 8.40
CA TRP A 37 1.05 -17.86 7.63
C TRP A 37 1.02 -19.31 8.14
N GLU A 38 0.31 -19.61 9.24
CA GLU A 38 0.34 -20.93 9.87
C GLU A 38 -0.03 -22.08 8.92
N ARG A 39 -0.88 -21.80 7.92
CA ARG A 39 -1.31 -22.77 6.90
C ARG A 39 -0.44 -22.80 5.64
N PHE A 40 0.58 -21.94 5.58
CA PHE A 40 1.47 -21.81 4.44
C PHE A 40 2.86 -22.30 4.83
N ASP A 41 3.56 -22.95 3.90
CA ASP A 41 4.91 -23.47 4.12
C ASP A 41 5.97 -22.36 4.01
N ILE A 42 5.82 -21.31 4.83
CA ILE A 42 6.71 -20.14 4.84
C ILE A 42 7.76 -20.32 5.92
N ASP A 43 9.00 -20.49 5.50
CA ASP A 43 10.11 -20.76 6.41
C ASP A 43 10.53 -19.51 7.23
N SER A 44 11.28 -19.72 8.30
CA SER A 44 11.73 -18.61 9.17
C SER A 44 12.60 -17.57 8.47
N LYS A 45 13.34 -17.95 7.41
CA LYS A 45 14.18 -17.06 6.61
C LYS A 45 13.31 -16.18 5.71
N GLU A 46 12.29 -16.75 5.08
CA GLU A 46 11.30 -16.02 4.28
C GLU A 46 10.53 -15.01 5.14
N GLN A 47 10.09 -15.42 6.34
CA GLN A 47 9.44 -14.50 7.29
C GLN A 47 10.34 -13.33 7.65
N LYS A 48 11.60 -13.60 8.00
CA LYS A 48 12.58 -12.55 8.33
C LYS A 48 12.83 -11.64 7.12
N GLN A 49 12.96 -12.22 5.93
CA GLN A 49 13.19 -11.46 4.70
C GLN A 49 12.00 -10.55 4.37
N PHE A 50 10.77 -11.03 4.59
CA PHE A 50 9.56 -10.24 4.42
C PHE A 50 9.61 -8.97 5.28
N PHE A 51 9.83 -9.10 6.60
CA PHE A 51 9.90 -7.93 7.49
C PHE A 51 11.06 -6.99 7.17
N GLN A 52 12.20 -7.53 6.74
CA GLN A 52 13.32 -6.71 6.27
C GLN A 52 12.98 -5.91 5.02
N ASN A 53 12.29 -6.53 4.05
CA ASN A 53 11.87 -5.83 2.83
C ASN A 53 10.82 -4.76 3.15
N GLN A 54 9.87 -5.06 4.03
CA GLN A 54 8.86 -4.10 4.46
C GLN A 54 9.48 -2.89 5.19
N ARG A 55 10.49 -3.10 6.04
CA ARG A 55 11.25 -1.99 6.64
C ARG A 55 11.95 -1.15 5.56
N LYS A 56 12.62 -1.79 4.59
CA LYS A 56 13.30 -1.07 3.50
C LYS A 56 12.32 -0.24 2.67
N ASP A 57 11.15 -0.76 2.35
CA ASP A 57 10.12 -0.05 1.59
C ASP A 57 9.61 1.18 2.35
N MET A 58 9.39 1.05 3.66
CA MET A 58 9.02 2.19 4.52
C MET A 58 10.15 3.22 4.64
N GLU A 59 11.40 2.80 4.81
CA GLU A 59 12.56 3.71 4.88
C GLU A 59 12.73 4.48 3.57
N LYS A 60 12.54 3.81 2.43
CA LYS A 60 12.57 4.41 1.11
C LYS A 60 11.46 5.44 0.91
N LEU A 61 10.23 5.14 1.35
CA LEU A 61 9.12 6.10 1.36
C LEU A 61 9.46 7.35 2.17
N LEU A 62 10.00 7.16 3.39
CA LEU A 62 10.38 8.26 4.27
C LEU A 62 11.51 9.10 3.70
N SER A 63 12.50 8.48 3.03
CA SER A 63 13.58 9.20 2.36
C SER A 63 13.04 10.04 1.22
N ALA A 64 12.25 9.43 0.31
CA ALA A 64 11.65 10.13 -0.82
C ALA A 64 10.83 11.34 -0.38
N ALA A 65 10.02 11.19 0.67
CA ALA A 65 9.22 12.29 1.23
C ALA A 65 10.11 13.42 1.78
N LYS A 66 11.18 13.11 2.52
CA LYS A 66 12.13 14.10 3.05
C LYS A 66 12.92 14.82 1.96
N ASP A 67 13.19 14.12 0.86
CA ASP A 67 13.88 14.66 -0.31
C ASP A 67 12.94 15.50 -1.19
N GLY A 68 11.69 15.70 -0.78
CA GLY A 68 10.69 16.50 -1.49
C GLY A 68 10.11 15.83 -2.73
N MET A 69 10.32 14.52 -2.90
CA MET A 69 9.73 13.78 -4.00
C MET A 69 8.20 13.71 -3.84
N PRO A 70 7.42 13.98 -4.90
CA PRO A 70 5.98 13.78 -4.86
C PRO A 70 5.63 12.31 -4.59
N ILE A 71 4.74 12.08 -3.64
CA ILE A 71 4.28 10.74 -3.24
C ILE A 71 2.88 10.52 -3.79
N ARG A 72 2.70 9.46 -4.58
CA ARG A 72 1.39 8.99 -5.02
C ARG A 72 1.01 7.74 -4.26
N ILE A 73 -0.14 7.75 -3.60
CA ILE A 73 -0.68 6.61 -2.86
C ILE A 73 -1.82 5.99 -3.64
N TRP A 74 -1.73 4.68 -3.90
CA TRP A 74 -2.83 3.89 -4.46
C TRP A 74 -3.61 3.22 -3.33
N LYS A 75 -4.90 3.57 -3.18
CA LYS A 75 -5.77 2.94 -2.17
C LYS A 75 -7.06 2.40 -2.77
N SER A 76 -7.59 1.34 -2.18
CA SER A 76 -8.97 0.89 -2.38
C SER A 76 -9.75 1.01 -1.07
N ASP A 77 -11.01 0.58 -1.09
CA ASP A 77 -11.85 0.54 0.13
C ASP A 77 -11.72 -0.80 0.88
N ALA A 78 -10.83 -1.69 0.44
CA ALA A 78 -10.49 -2.89 1.20
C ALA A 78 -9.91 -2.51 2.58
N PRO A 79 -10.24 -3.23 3.67
CA PRO A 79 -9.81 -2.88 5.02
C PRO A 79 -8.30 -2.69 5.15
N TYR A 80 -7.50 -3.64 4.67
CA TYR A 80 -6.04 -3.55 4.69
C TYR A 80 -5.51 -2.32 3.95
N SER A 81 -6.13 -1.93 2.84
CA SER A 81 -5.72 -0.78 2.04
C SER A 81 -6.05 0.53 2.75
N THR A 82 -7.23 0.62 3.36
CA THR A 82 -7.65 1.78 4.15
C THR A 82 -6.77 1.97 5.37
N CYS A 83 -6.52 0.92 6.15
CA CYS A 83 -5.62 0.99 7.31
C CYS A 83 -4.18 1.35 6.88
N GLY A 84 -3.68 0.78 5.78
CA GLY A 84 -2.39 1.13 5.20
C GLY A 84 -2.29 2.60 4.79
N PHE A 85 -3.34 3.14 4.14
CA PHE A 85 -3.41 4.56 3.77
C PHE A 85 -3.32 5.49 4.98
N TYR A 86 -4.11 5.24 6.03
CA TYR A 86 -4.04 6.04 7.26
C TYR A 86 -2.69 5.93 7.95
N PHE A 87 -2.08 4.75 7.94
CA PHE A 87 -0.73 4.56 8.48
C PHE A 87 0.32 5.38 7.71
N VAL A 88 0.27 5.38 6.38
CA VAL A 88 1.15 6.22 5.55
C VAL A 88 0.95 7.70 5.86
N CYS A 89 -0.30 8.16 5.94
CA CYS A 89 -0.60 9.54 6.32
C CYS A 89 -0.02 9.87 7.71
N TYR A 90 -0.16 8.95 8.67
CA TYR A 90 0.38 9.12 10.01
C TYR A 90 1.90 9.28 9.97
N ILE A 91 2.66 8.40 9.32
CA ILE A 91 4.14 8.50 9.33
C ILE A 91 4.66 9.72 8.56
N LEU A 92 3.90 10.22 7.57
CA LEU A 92 4.26 11.40 6.77
C LEU A 92 3.76 12.73 7.37
N ARG A 93 2.89 12.72 8.39
CA ARG A 93 2.17 13.90 8.91
C ARG A 93 3.03 15.12 9.31
N ASN A 94 4.32 14.91 9.57
CA ASN A 94 5.27 15.96 9.98
C ASN A 94 6.32 16.25 8.91
N ILE A 95 6.16 15.72 7.70
CA ILE A 95 7.06 15.93 6.56
C ILE A 95 6.30 16.79 5.55
N ASP A 96 6.88 17.94 5.19
CA ASP A 96 6.35 18.77 4.11
C ASP A 96 6.61 18.08 2.77
N CYS A 97 5.61 17.34 2.28
CA CYS A 97 5.70 16.59 1.05
C CYS A 97 4.39 16.67 0.27
N ASN A 98 4.50 16.71 -1.06
CA ASN A 98 3.36 16.70 -1.96
C ASN A 98 2.81 15.27 -2.04
N ILE A 99 1.58 15.07 -1.55
CA ILE A 99 0.92 13.77 -1.56
C ILE A 99 -0.31 13.84 -2.48
N SER A 100 -0.38 12.90 -3.42
CA SER A 100 -1.59 12.61 -4.18
C SER A 100 -2.11 11.21 -3.88
N VAL A 101 -3.42 11.03 -4.01
CA VAL A 101 -4.11 9.77 -3.76
C VAL A 101 -4.90 9.38 -5.00
N LEU A 102 -4.62 8.19 -5.49
CA LEU A 102 -5.42 7.49 -6.49
C LEU A 102 -6.34 6.52 -5.74
N SER A 103 -7.59 6.94 -5.55
CA SER A 103 -8.60 6.07 -4.96
C SER A 103 -9.21 5.20 -6.07
N LEU A 104 -9.23 3.89 -5.85
CA LEU A 104 -9.92 2.96 -6.73
C LEU A 104 -11.41 3.29 -6.72
N PRO A 105 -12.03 3.65 -7.86
CA PRO A 105 -13.45 3.90 -7.92
C PRO A 105 -14.23 2.60 -7.72
N LYS A 106 -15.39 2.69 -7.09
CA LYS A 106 -16.28 1.54 -6.88
C LYS A 106 -16.75 0.93 -8.21
N TYR A 107 -17.02 1.77 -9.21
CA TYR A 107 -17.48 1.36 -10.52
C TYR A 107 -16.64 2.02 -11.60
N MET A 108 -16.20 1.22 -12.57
CA MET A 108 -15.47 1.71 -13.74
C MET A 108 -16.20 1.30 -15.03
N PRO A 109 -16.56 2.24 -15.92
CA PRO A 109 -17.08 1.90 -17.24
C PRO A 109 -15.98 1.28 -18.10
N ILE A 110 -16.26 0.12 -18.68
CA ILE A 110 -15.34 -0.59 -19.61
C ILE A 110 -15.87 -0.57 -21.06
N TYR A 111 -17.20 -0.53 -21.22
CA TYR A 111 -17.89 -0.36 -22.51
C TYR A 111 -19.15 0.51 -22.32
N GLU A 112 -19.81 0.92 -23.42
CA GLU A 112 -20.96 1.84 -23.38
C GLU A 112 -22.06 1.46 -22.37
N ASN A 113 -22.27 0.16 -22.12
CA ASN A 113 -23.29 -0.34 -21.19
C ASN A 113 -22.73 -1.35 -20.16
N GLU A 114 -21.42 -1.38 -19.95
CA GLU A 114 -20.79 -2.32 -19.01
C GLU A 114 -19.92 -1.59 -17.99
N ILE A 115 -20.12 -1.98 -16.73
CA ILE A 115 -19.31 -1.51 -15.60
C ILE A 115 -18.66 -2.71 -14.92
N VAL A 116 -17.48 -2.49 -14.37
CA VAL A 116 -16.79 -3.42 -13.48
C VAL A 116 -16.70 -2.81 -12.08
N GLU A 117 -16.81 -3.66 -11.06
CA GLU A 117 -16.54 -3.32 -9.66
C GLU A 117 -15.26 -4.03 -9.24
N TYR A 118 -14.29 -3.25 -8.76
CA TYR A 118 -13.02 -3.78 -8.24
C TYR A 118 -13.02 -3.71 -6.72
N SER A 119 -12.66 -4.82 -6.07
CA SER A 119 -12.50 -4.86 -4.62
C SER A 119 -11.18 -4.22 -4.18
N HIS A 120 -10.12 -4.38 -4.99
CA HIS A 120 -8.80 -3.86 -4.72
C HIS A 120 -7.91 -3.80 -5.96
N TRP A 121 -6.80 -3.05 -5.87
CA TRP A 121 -5.82 -2.89 -6.96
C TRP A 121 -5.20 -4.19 -7.48
N GLY A 122 -5.23 -5.29 -6.71
CA GLY A 122 -4.77 -6.60 -7.18
C GLY A 122 -5.65 -7.25 -8.26
N GLU A 123 -6.84 -6.70 -8.54
CA GLU A 123 -7.73 -7.15 -9.62
C GLU A 123 -7.57 -6.32 -10.91
N VAL A 124 -6.79 -5.24 -10.85
CA VAL A 124 -6.54 -4.35 -12.00
C VAL A 124 -5.26 -4.79 -12.68
N GLU A 125 -5.32 -5.04 -13.99
CA GLU A 125 -4.12 -5.39 -14.75
C GLU A 125 -3.14 -4.23 -14.75
N VAL A 126 -1.83 -4.53 -14.65
CA VAL A 126 -0.77 -3.50 -14.58
C VAL A 126 -0.84 -2.56 -15.79
N GLY A 127 -1.24 -3.10 -16.95
CA GLY A 127 -1.46 -2.34 -18.16
C GLY A 127 -2.55 -1.29 -18.02
N GLU A 128 -3.59 -1.51 -17.23
CA GLU A 128 -4.83 -0.70 -17.18
C GLU A 128 -4.79 0.39 -16.10
N ILE A 129 -3.79 0.38 -15.21
CA ILE A 129 -3.66 1.36 -14.10
C ILE A 129 -3.71 2.82 -14.60
N TYR A 130 -3.24 3.10 -15.81
CA TYR A 130 -3.26 4.46 -16.35
C TYR A 130 -4.68 5.02 -16.54
N GLU A 131 -5.69 4.16 -16.73
CA GLU A 131 -7.08 4.55 -16.95
C GLU A 131 -7.70 5.20 -15.69
N PHE A 132 -7.11 4.91 -14.54
CA PHE A 132 -7.56 5.43 -13.26
C PHE A 132 -6.97 6.80 -12.92
N LEU A 133 -5.90 7.25 -13.61
CA LEU A 133 -5.23 8.52 -13.32
C LEU A 133 -6.17 9.75 -13.20
N PRO A 134 -7.28 9.86 -13.96
CA PRO A 134 -8.25 10.94 -13.76
C PRO A 134 -8.89 11.01 -12.36
N PHE A 135 -8.85 9.92 -11.58
CA PHE A 135 -9.34 9.87 -10.21
C PHE A 135 -8.30 10.30 -9.16
N GLU A 136 -7.06 10.61 -9.59
CA GLU A 136 -6.01 11.13 -8.71
C GLU A 136 -6.40 12.49 -8.13
N LYS A 137 -6.28 12.63 -6.81
CA LYS A 137 -6.56 13.88 -6.10
C LYS A 137 -5.42 14.22 -5.15
N GLN A 138 -5.14 15.51 -4.99
CA GLN A 138 -4.22 15.97 -3.95
C GLN A 138 -4.79 15.65 -2.57
N LEU A 139 -3.94 15.17 -1.67
CA LEU A 139 -4.31 14.97 -0.27
C LEU A 139 -4.27 16.33 0.43
N THR A 140 -5.44 16.84 0.80
CA THR A 140 -5.62 18.12 1.50
C THR A 140 -5.57 17.96 3.00
#